data_AF-A0A7C7V0N3-F1
#
_entry.id   AF-A0A7C7V0N3-F1
#
_cell.length_a   1.000
_cell.length_b   1.000
_cell.length_c   1.000
_cell.angle_alpha   90.00
_cell.angle_beta   90.00
_cell.angle_gamma   90.00
#
_symmetry.space_group_name_H-M   'P 1'
#
loop_
_entity.id
_entity.type
_entity.pdbx_description
1 polymer ?
#
loop_
_entity_poly.entity_id
_entity_poly.type
_entity_poly.pdbx_seq_one_letter_code
_entity_poly.pdbx_strand_id
1 'polypeptide(L)'
;MALHSRGRPAEPSGQPTGGRGKASCYSFQSNTNMTTLGEGGAITTNDEQFAECLRQRKTFGYVYGPQPRIVSIGFNYRMTKVQCAVGLTQLAKVDRVIARRLELF
;
A
#
# COMPACT_ATOMS: atom_id res chain seq x y z
N MET A 1 3.44 -2.40 -0.15
CA MET A 1 4.14 -1.09 -0.18
C MET A 1 3.72 -0.32 1.07
N ALA A 2 4.62 0.34 1.80
CA ALA A 2 4.23 1.27 2.87
C ALA A 2 4.29 2.67 2.26
N LEU A 3 3.13 3.18 1.83
CA LEU A 3 3.02 4.50 1.23
C LEU A 3 2.69 5.49 2.35
N HIS A 4 3.44 6.60 2.42
CA HIS A 4 2.98 7.77 3.15
C HIS A 4 1.69 8.26 2.47
N SER A 5 0.69 8.71 3.22
CA SER A 5 -0.64 9.08 2.71
C SER A 5 -0.58 10.30 1.78
N ARG A 6 -0.18 10.09 0.53
CA ARG A 6 -0.31 11.05 -0.56
C ARG A 6 -1.25 10.46 -1.60
N GLY A 7 -2.54 10.45 -1.28
CA GLY A 7 -3.62 10.11 -2.21
C GLY A 7 -4.86 10.89 -1.82
N ARG A 8 -5.44 11.64 -2.77
CA ARG A 8 -6.64 12.48 -2.58
C ARG A 8 -7.91 11.64 -2.31
N PRO A 9 -9.03 12.26 -1.95
CA PRO A 9 -10.15 11.66 -1.19
C PRO A 9 -10.92 10.59 -1.93
N ALA A 10 -11.42 9.60 -1.20
CA ALA A 10 -12.58 8.82 -1.63
C ALA A 10 -13.81 9.10 -0.74
N GLU A 11 -13.81 10.27 -0.08
CA GLU A 11 -14.84 10.70 0.86
C GLU A 11 -15.51 11.99 0.36
N PRO A 12 -16.83 12.17 0.59
CA PRO A 12 -17.53 13.43 0.30
C PRO A 12 -16.91 14.65 1.02
N SER A 13 -16.20 14.42 2.13
CA SER A 13 -15.53 15.45 2.94
C SER A 13 -14.21 15.97 2.38
N GLY A 14 -13.72 15.45 1.26
CA GLY A 14 -12.48 15.93 0.66
C GLY A 14 -11.20 15.48 1.40
N GLN A 15 -11.28 14.44 2.24
CA GLN A 15 -10.11 13.83 2.91
C GLN A 15 -9.66 12.50 2.26
N PRO A 16 -8.33 12.26 2.10
CA PRO A 16 -7.78 10.95 1.78
C PRO A 16 -8.42 9.82 2.59
N THR A 17 -8.70 8.68 1.96
CA THR A 17 -9.12 7.48 2.71
C THR A 17 -7.99 6.89 3.56
N GLY A 18 -6.73 7.24 3.25
CA GLY A 18 -5.56 6.81 3.99
C GLY A 18 -5.25 7.71 5.19
N GLY A 19 -4.62 7.13 6.21
CA GLY A 19 -4.17 7.87 7.39
C GLY A 19 -5.23 8.02 8.49
N ARG A 20 -6.37 7.33 8.37
CA ARG A 20 -7.37 7.20 9.43
C ARG A 20 -7.10 5.98 10.30
N GLY A 21 -7.34 6.12 11.61
CA GLY A 21 -7.09 5.07 12.60
C GLY A 21 -5.60 4.70 12.70
N LYS A 22 -5.32 3.51 13.22
CA LYS A 22 -3.94 3.02 13.35
C LYS A 22 -3.30 2.71 12.00
N ALA A 23 -4.06 2.21 11.04
CA ALA A 23 -3.61 1.96 9.68
C ALA A 23 -4.79 1.77 8.71
N SER A 24 -4.52 1.96 7.42
CA SER A 24 -5.45 1.70 6.32
C SER A 24 -4.85 0.63 5.41
N CYS A 25 -5.68 -0.33 4.98
CA CYS A 25 -5.29 -1.42 4.10
C CYS A 25 -5.90 -1.23 2.71
N TYR A 26 -5.09 -1.47 1.68
CA TYR A 26 -5.49 -1.37 0.28
C TYR A 26 -5.28 -2.69 -0.43
N SER A 27 -6.28 -3.09 -1.22
CA SER A 27 -6.17 -4.18 -2.18
C SER A 27 -5.84 -3.61 -3.57
N PHE A 28 -4.95 -4.29 -4.28
CA PHE A 28 -4.59 -4.00 -5.68
C PHE A 28 -4.86 -5.20 -6.59
N GLN A 29 -5.94 -5.92 -6.27
CA GLN A 29 -6.45 -7.01 -7.11
C GLN A 29 -7.06 -6.45 -8.41
N SER A 30 -7.12 -7.26 -9.47
CA SER A 30 -7.61 -6.87 -10.81
C SER A 30 -8.93 -6.08 -10.84
N ASN A 31 -9.84 -6.33 -9.91
CA ASN A 31 -11.19 -5.75 -9.93
C ASN A 31 -11.30 -4.48 -9.06
N THR A 32 -10.18 -3.96 -8.58
CA THR A 32 -10.12 -2.71 -7.82
C THR A 32 -9.83 -1.54 -8.76
N ASN A 33 -9.97 -0.29 -8.26
CA ASN A 33 -9.68 0.91 -9.07
C ASN A 33 -8.22 0.97 -9.58
N MET A 34 -7.32 0.16 -9.02
CA MET A 34 -5.89 0.13 -9.37
C MET A 34 -5.33 -1.27 -9.14
N THR A 35 -4.69 -1.88 -10.14
CA THR A 35 -4.09 -3.22 -10.00
C THR A 35 -2.56 -3.20 -9.98
N THR A 36 -1.95 -4.21 -9.34
CA THR A 36 -0.51 -4.49 -9.40
C THR A 36 -0.22 -5.80 -10.12
N LEU A 37 -0.69 -5.94 -11.37
CA LEU A 37 -0.57 -7.17 -12.18
C LEU A 37 -1.32 -8.36 -11.54
N GLY A 38 -2.62 -8.19 -11.32
CA GLY A 38 -3.48 -9.26 -10.84
C GLY A 38 -3.73 -9.22 -9.34
N GLU A 39 -2.66 -9.22 -8.55
CA GLU A 39 -2.71 -9.29 -7.09
C GLU A 39 -1.79 -8.28 -6.41
N GLY A 40 -2.12 -7.91 -5.18
CA GLY A 40 -1.25 -7.12 -4.32
C GLY A 40 -1.97 -6.31 -3.27
N GLY A 41 -1.19 -5.61 -2.45
CA GLY A 41 -1.73 -4.72 -1.44
C GLY A 41 -0.72 -3.79 -0.80
N ALA A 42 -1.26 -2.86 -0.02
CA ALA A 42 -0.51 -1.90 0.76
C ALA A 42 -1.15 -1.66 2.11
N ILE A 43 -0.33 -1.25 3.07
CA ILE A 43 -0.78 -0.72 4.34
C ILE A 43 -0.16 0.67 4.48
N THR A 44 -0.97 1.65 4.85
CA THR A 44 -0.52 3.02 5.17
C THR A 44 -0.79 3.29 6.64
N THR A 45 0.14 3.94 7.32
CA THR A 45 0.01 4.33 8.73
C THR A 45 0.87 5.57 8.98
N ASN A 46 0.46 6.38 9.96
CA ASN A 46 1.24 7.53 10.44
C ASN A 46 2.09 7.15 11.68
N ASP A 47 1.95 5.93 12.20
CA ASP A 47 2.74 5.40 13.31
C ASP A 47 4.01 4.75 12.76
N GLU A 48 5.15 5.41 12.95
CA GLU A 48 6.45 4.97 12.43
C GLU A 48 6.92 3.66 13.05
N GLN A 49 6.66 3.45 14.34
CA GLN A 49 7.03 2.21 15.04
C GLN A 49 6.19 1.04 14.50
N PHE A 50 4.90 1.28 14.28
CA PHE A 50 4.01 0.29 13.66
C PHE A 50 4.42 -0.01 12.22
N ALA A 51 4.78 1.02 11.44
CA ALA A 51 5.28 0.84 10.07
C ALA A 51 6.53 -0.04 10.02
N GLU A 52 7.46 0.14 10.96
CA GLU A 52 8.68 -0.66 11.05
C GLU A 52 8.38 -2.12 11.40
N CYS A 53 7.51 -2.35 12.38
CA CYS A 53 7.01 -3.69 12.71
C CYS A 53 6.38 -4.39 11.49
N LEU A 54 5.57 -3.68 10.70
CA LEU A 54 4.98 -4.22 9.47
C LEU A 54 6.04 -4.55 8.41
N ARG A 55 7.06 -3.71 8.22
CA ARG A 55 8.15 -3.96 7.25
C ARG A 55 8.91 -5.24 7.58
N GLN A 56 9.21 -5.44 8.86
CA GLN A 56 9.88 -6.64 9.36
C GLN A 56 8.98 -7.86 9.18
N ARG A 57 7.74 -7.82 9.70
CA ARG A 57 6.79 -8.96 9.63
C ARG A 57 6.44 -9.37 8.21
N LYS A 58 6.33 -8.44 7.27
CA LYS A 58 6.11 -8.72 5.83
C LYS A 58 7.26 -9.53 5.21
N THR A 59 8.41 -9.57 5.89
CA THR A 59 9.65 -10.15 5.40
C THR A 59 10.21 -11.13 6.43
N PHE A 60 9.39 -12.07 6.91
CA PHE A 60 9.78 -13.10 7.89
C PHE A 60 10.29 -12.58 9.25
N GLY A 61 9.98 -11.34 9.63
CA GLY A 61 10.50 -10.72 10.86
C GLY A 61 11.96 -10.28 10.73
N TYR A 62 12.43 -10.08 9.50
CA TYR A 62 13.81 -9.73 9.20
C TYR A 62 14.08 -8.24 9.43
N VAL A 63 15.17 -7.95 10.14
CA VAL A 63 15.72 -6.61 10.33
C VAL A 63 16.93 -6.45 9.40
N TYR A 64 16.84 -5.48 8.49
CA TYR A 64 17.94 -5.12 7.60
C TYR A 64 18.98 -4.25 8.32
N GLY A 65 20.24 -4.38 7.94
CA GLY A 65 21.34 -3.59 8.51
C GLY A 65 22.68 -4.30 8.43
N PRO A 66 23.74 -3.75 9.05
CA PRO A 66 25.08 -4.34 9.07
C PRO A 66 25.12 -5.75 9.68
N GLN A 67 24.21 -6.02 10.63
CA GLN A 67 24.02 -7.34 11.24
C GLN A 67 22.58 -7.79 11.03
N PRO A 68 22.29 -8.44 9.88
CA PRO A 68 20.96 -8.92 9.58
C PRO A 68 20.54 -10.04 10.52
N ARG A 69 19.29 -10.01 10.98
CA ARG A 69 18.74 -11.00 11.90
C ARG A 69 17.22 -11.12 11.78
N ILE A 70 16.68 -12.23 12.28
CA ILE A 70 15.26 -12.46 12.44
C ILE A 70 14.91 -12.21 13.92
N VAL A 71 14.03 -11.25 14.20
CA VAL A 71 13.70 -10.84 15.57
C VAL A 71 12.30 -11.24 16.03
N SER A 72 11.46 -11.70 15.10
CA SER A 72 10.09 -12.12 15.39
C SER A 72 9.58 -13.12 14.35
N ILE A 73 8.48 -13.79 14.63
CA ILE A 73 7.72 -14.50 13.60
C ILE A 73 7.19 -13.48 12.58
N GLY A 74 7.32 -13.79 11.31
CA GLY A 74 6.75 -13.02 10.20
C GLY A 74 6.34 -13.92 9.04
N PHE A 75 5.95 -13.29 7.94
CA PHE A 75 5.37 -13.92 6.76
C PHE A 75 6.10 -13.49 5.49
N ASN A 76 5.83 -14.19 4.38
CA ASN A 76 6.29 -13.77 3.05
C ASN A 76 5.18 -13.00 2.33
N TYR A 77 5.02 -11.72 2.65
CA TYR A 77 4.03 -10.84 2.01
C TYR A 77 4.69 -9.77 1.13
N ARG A 78 5.89 -10.08 0.61
CA ARG A 78 6.60 -9.19 -0.30
C ARG A 78 5.90 -9.16 -1.66
N MET A 79 5.59 -7.95 -2.10
CA MET A 79 5.23 -7.68 -3.49
C MET A 79 6.47 -7.78 -4.37
N THR A 80 6.34 -8.40 -5.54
CA THR A 80 7.48 -8.56 -6.46
C THR A 80 7.86 -7.22 -7.11
N LYS A 81 9.10 -7.11 -7.62
CA LYS A 81 9.55 -5.91 -8.32
C LYS A 81 8.67 -5.56 -9.53
N VAL A 82 8.20 -6.58 -10.25
CA VAL A 82 7.31 -6.40 -11.41
C VAL A 82 5.96 -5.83 -10.98
N GLN A 83 5.34 -6.40 -9.94
CA GLN A 83 4.09 -5.88 -9.37
C GLN A 83 4.25 -4.43 -8.89
N CYS A 84 5.37 -4.10 -8.23
CA CYS A 84 5.68 -2.72 -7.81
C CYS A 84 5.80 -1.76 -9.01
N ALA A 85 6.48 -2.16 -10.09
CA ALA A 85 6.64 -1.33 -11.29
C ALA A 85 5.31 -1.03 -11.98
N VAL A 86 4.45 -2.06 -12.12
CA VAL A 86 3.07 -1.89 -12.62
C VAL A 86 2.29 -0.98 -11.68
N GLY A 87 2.39 -1.21 -10.36
CA GLY A 87 1.74 -0.39 -9.34
C GLY A 87 2.10 1.08 -9.41
N LEU A 88 3.38 1.42 -9.56
CA LEU A 88 3.82 2.81 -9.72
C LEU A 88 3.21 3.47 -10.96
N THR A 89 3.16 2.74 -12.07
CA THR A 89 2.57 3.22 -13.33
C THR A 89 1.05 3.41 -13.21
N GLN A 90 0.37 2.53 -12.49
CA GLN A 90 -1.07 2.60 -12.24
C GLN A 90 -1.42 3.71 -11.24
N LEU A 91 -0.61 3.89 -10.20
CA LEU A 91 -0.77 4.95 -9.20
C LEU A 91 -0.68 6.33 -9.83
N ALA A 92 0.20 6.53 -10.81
CA ALA A 92 0.29 7.79 -11.56
C ALA A 92 -0.99 8.11 -12.38
N LYS A 93 -1.86 7.13 -12.61
CA LYS A 93 -3.10 7.26 -13.39
C LYS A 93 -4.35 7.30 -12.52
N VAL A 94 -4.22 7.07 -11.21
CA VAL A 94 -5.37 6.79 -10.32
C VAL A 94 -6.37 7.94 -10.31
N ASP A 95 -5.91 9.19 -10.32
CA ASP A 95 -6.78 10.38 -10.32
C ASP A 95 -7.63 10.44 -11.60
N ARG A 96 -7.03 10.15 -12.76
CA ARG A 96 -7.75 10.08 -14.04
C ARG A 96 -8.77 8.95 -14.05
N VAL A 97 -8.43 7.79 -13.50
CA VAL A 97 -9.32 6.62 -13.43
C VAL A 97 -10.54 6.92 -12.54
N ILE A 98 -10.31 7.55 -11.37
CA ILE A 98 -11.38 7.95 -10.45
C ILE A 98 -12.28 8.99 -11.10
N ALA A 99 -11.72 10.05 -11.69
CA ALA A 99 -12.50 11.09 -12.35
C ALA A 99 -13.40 10.52 -13.46
N ARG A 100 -12.83 9.67 -14.33
CA ARG A 100 -13.61 9.02 -15.39
C ARG A 100 -14.74 8.15 -14.84
N ARG A 101 -14.54 7.49 -13.70
CA ARG A 101 -15.58 6.67 -13.07
C ARG A 101 -16.72 7.52 -12.53
N LEU A 102 -16.42 8.68 -11.94
CA LEU A 102 -17.42 9.62 -11.44
C LEU A 102 -18.28 10.22 -12.55
N GLU A 103 -17.76 10.38 -13.77
CA GLU A 103 -18.53 10.86 -14.95
C GLU A 103 -19.60 9.87 -15.45
N LEU A 104 -19.51 8.59 -15.04
CA LEU A 104 -20.44 7.54 -15.47
C LEU A 104 -21.62 7.34 -14.51
N PHE A 105 -21.68 8.13 -13.43
CA PHE A 105 -22.75 8.13 -12.43
C PHE A 105 -23.39 9.52 -12.36
#